data_AF-A0A2G2VNP0-F1
#
_entry.id   AF-A0A2G2VNP0-F1
#
_cell.length_a   1.000
_cell.length_b   1.000
_cell.length_c   1.000
_cell.angle_alpha   90.00
_cell.angle_beta   90.00
_cell.angle_gamma   90.00
#
_symmetry.space_group_name_H-M   'P 1'
#
loop_
_entity.id
_entity.type
_entity.pdbx_description
1 polymer ?
#
loop_
_entity_poly.entity_id
_entity_poly.type
_entity_poly.pdbx_seq_one_letter_code
_entity_poly.pdbx_strand_id
1 'polypeptide(L)'
;MIYILTRTSISSAYPIFAQQGYENPREATGRIVCANCHLANKPVEIEVPEAVLPDTVFKAVVRIPYDMQLKQVIANGKKRGFNVGTVLILPKGFELAPPDRISTEMKERIGNLSFQCYRPNKINILVVGPIPGGTRGRGQIYPDGKKSNNTVYNATAAGADAQFPNRTKSLRFTAVQ
;
A
#
# COMPACT_ATOMS: atom_id res chain seq x y z
N MET A 1 26.70 -23.98 -20.29
CA MET A 1 25.43 -23.23 -20.06
C MET A 1 25.62 -22.36 -18.83
N ILE A 2 25.65 -21.03 -18.95
CA ILE A 2 25.83 -20.12 -17.80
C ILE A 2 24.46 -19.76 -17.24
N TYR A 3 24.12 -20.26 -16.05
CA TYR A 3 22.90 -19.87 -15.34
C TYR A 3 23.07 -18.49 -14.72
N ILE A 4 22.56 -17.45 -15.39
CA ILE A 4 22.49 -16.10 -14.84
C ILE A 4 21.43 -16.09 -13.74
N LEU A 5 21.86 -16.33 -12.49
CA LEU A 5 21.03 -16.22 -11.29
C LEU A 5 20.69 -14.74 -11.03
N THR A 6 19.63 -14.26 -11.67
CA THR A 6 19.09 -12.91 -11.45
C THR A 6 18.66 -12.76 -10.00
N ARG A 7 19.47 -12.07 -9.19
CA ARG A 7 19.14 -11.76 -7.79
C ARG A 7 17.81 -11.01 -7.73
N THR A 8 16.79 -11.62 -7.12
CA THR A 8 15.48 -10.97 -6.92
C THR A 8 15.65 -9.73 -6.07
N SER A 9 15.39 -8.56 -6.66
CA SER A 9 15.53 -7.27 -5.97
C SER A 9 14.67 -7.20 -4.70
N ILE A 10 15.12 -6.41 -3.74
CA ILE A 10 14.47 -6.27 -2.42
C ILE A 10 13.33 -5.27 -2.53
N SER A 11 12.15 -5.69 -3.02
CA SER A 11 10.97 -4.81 -2.95
C SER A 11 10.60 -4.56 -1.48
N SER A 12 10.60 -3.27 -1.14
CA SER A 12 9.60 -2.67 -0.28
C SER A 12 8.59 -1.90 -1.15
N ALA A 13 7.44 -1.56 -0.58
CA ALA A 13 6.48 -0.65 -1.20
C ALA A 13 6.16 0.45 -0.19
N TYR A 14 6.51 1.68 -0.53
CA TYR A 14 6.50 2.83 0.38
C TYR A 14 5.87 4.04 -0.33
N PRO A 15 5.13 4.90 0.37
CA PRO A 15 4.51 6.09 -0.23
C PRO A 15 5.51 7.06 -0.90
N ILE A 16 6.78 7.07 -0.48
CA ILE A 16 7.84 7.87 -1.08
C ILE A 16 7.99 7.65 -2.59
N PHE A 17 7.67 6.45 -3.11
CA PHE A 17 7.71 6.18 -4.55
C PHE A 17 6.55 6.85 -5.32
N ALA A 18 5.39 7.04 -4.68
CA ALA A 18 4.33 7.87 -5.24
C ALA A 18 4.80 9.33 -5.30
N GLN A 19 5.31 9.85 -4.18
CA GLN A 19 5.85 11.22 -4.12
C GLN A 19 6.96 11.47 -5.14
N GLN A 20 7.88 10.51 -5.36
CA GLN A 20 8.97 10.64 -6.33
C GLN A 20 8.48 10.53 -7.78
N GLY A 21 7.57 9.60 -8.08
CA GLY A 21 7.14 9.32 -9.46
C GLY A 21 5.99 10.18 -9.98
N TYR A 22 5.17 10.77 -9.10
CA TYR A 22 3.91 11.43 -9.49
C TYR A 22 3.73 12.76 -8.76
N GLU A 23 3.46 13.83 -9.51
CA GLU A 23 3.26 15.15 -8.93
C GLU A 23 1.94 15.28 -8.16
N ASN A 24 0.88 14.59 -8.60
CA ASN A 24 -0.36 14.44 -7.85
C ASN A 24 -0.63 12.95 -7.59
N PRO A 25 -1.02 12.53 -6.36
CA PRO A 25 -1.29 11.12 -6.07
C PRO A 25 -2.66 10.64 -6.57
N ARG A 26 -3.49 11.54 -7.08
CA ARG A 26 -4.80 11.25 -7.68
C ARG A 26 -4.78 11.69 -9.14
N GLU A 27 -5.07 10.74 -10.02
CA GLU A 27 -5.22 10.93 -11.46
C GLU A 27 -6.56 11.63 -11.77
N ALA A 28 -6.72 12.20 -12.97
CA ALA A 28 -7.97 12.88 -13.37
C ALA A 28 -9.19 11.94 -13.38
N THR A 29 -8.97 10.64 -13.57
CA THR A 29 -9.95 9.55 -13.42
C THR A 29 -10.43 9.32 -11.98
N GLY A 30 -9.83 10.01 -11.01
CA GLY A 30 -10.03 9.80 -9.58
C GLY A 30 -9.22 8.65 -8.97
N ARG A 31 -8.53 7.85 -9.80
CA ARG A 31 -7.65 6.74 -9.39
C ARG A 31 -6.44 7.24 -8.59
N ILE A 32 -6.00 6.45 -7.60
CA ILE A 32 -4.81 6.74 -6.79
C ILE A 32 -3.59 6.02 -7.36
N VAL A 33 -2.50 6.76 -7.58
CA VAL A 33 -1.28 6.28 -8.29
C VAL A 33 -0.61 5.08 -7.61
N CYS A 34 -0.84 4.87 -6.32
CA CYS A 34 -0.42 3.67 -5.59
C CYS A 34 -0.92 2.37 -6.26
N ALA A 35 -2.08 2.40 -6.91
CA ALA A 35 -2.66 1.27 -7.63
C ALA A 35 -1.89 0.89 -8.91
N ASN A 36 -0.93 1.72 -9.36
CA ASN A 36 -0.04 1.40 -10.49
C ASN A 36 1.06 0.40 -10.07
N CYS A 37 1.36 0.29 -8.76
CA CYS A 37 2.26 -0.71 -8.20
C CYS A 37 1.54 -1.77 -7.33
N HIS A 38 0.42 -1.42 -6.69
CA HIS A 38 -0.43 -2.32 -5.91
C HIS A 38 -1.66 -2.73 -6.71
N LEU A 39 -1.58 -3.86 -7.42
CA LEU A 39 -2.61 -4.27 -8.38
C LEU A 39 -3.81 -4.97 -7.74
N ALA A 40 -3.67 -5.47 -6.50
CA ALA A 40 -4.72 -6.18 -5.78
C ALA A 40 -5.70 -5.21 -5.10
N ASN A 41 -6.94 -5.11 -5.62
CA ASN A 41 -7.99 -4.33 -4.99
C ASN A 41 -8.46 -4.95 -3.66
N LYS A 42 -8.63 -4.12 -2.63
CA LYS A 42 -9.15 -4.45 -1.30
C LYS A 42 -9.79 -3.18 -0.69
N PRO A 43 -10.94 -3.29 0.02
CA PRO A 43 -11.71 -2.13 0.48
C PRO A 43 -10.94 -1.23 1.45
N VAL A 44 -11.27 0.06 1.50
CA VAL A 44 -10.77 1.01 2.51
C VAL A 44 -11.98 1.78 3.01
N GLU A 45 -12.12 1.90 4.32
CA GLU A 45 -13.17 2.66 4.98
C GLU A 45 -12.57 3.97 5.52
N ILE A 46 -13.38 5.03 5.54
CA ILE A 46 -13.03 6.30 6.18
C ILE A 46 -14.22 6.81 6.98
N GLU A 47 -13.98 7.16 8.24
CA GLU A 47 -14.96 7.77 9.13
C GLU A 47 -14.52 9.22 9.40
N VAL A 48 -15.41 10.16 9.12
CA VAL A 48 -15.26 11.60 9.41
C VAL A 48 -16.57 12.12 10.00
N PRO A 49 -16.57 13.24 10.75
CA PRO A 49 -17.80 13.93 11.10
C PRO A 49 -18.55 14.38 9.84
N GLU A 50 -19.88 14.38 9.91
CA GLU A 50 -20.75 14.87 8.84
C GLU A 50 -20.54 16.36 8.52
N ALA A 51 -20.30 17.16 9.58
CA ALA A 51 -19.96 18.57 9.49
C ALA A 51 -18.83 18.90 10.47
N VAL A 52 -18.04 19.92 10.13
CA VAL A 52 -16.98 20.49 10.98
C VAL A 52 -17.08 22.01 10.92
N LEU A 53 -16.90 22.67 12.07
CA LEU A 53 -16.89 24.12 12.16
C LEU A 53 -15.54 24.69 11.67
N PRO A 54 -15.50 25.98 11.24
CA PRO A 54 -14.25 26.66 10.94
C PRO A 54 -13.22 26.53 12.08
N ASP A 55 -11.95 26.42 11.71
CA ASP A 55 -10.77 26.28 12.59
C ASP A 55 -10.85 25.16 13.66
N THR A 56 -11.76 24.19 13.49
CA THR A 56 -11.98 23.13 14.48
C THR A 56 -11.18 21.87 14.15
N VAL A 57 -10.40 21.38 15.12
CA VAL A 57 -9.69 20.09 15.02
C VAL A 57 -10.69 18.94 15.09
N PHE A 58 -10.62 18.04 14.10
CA PHE A 58 -11.45 16.83 14.05
C PHE A 58 -10.62 15.58 13.71
N LYS A 59 -11.23 14.41 13.86
CA LYS A 59 -10.61 13.11 13.65
C LYS A 59 -11.15 12.45 12.39
N ALA A 60 -10.26 12.15 11.44
CA ALA A 60 -10.53 11.23 10.33
C ALA A 60 -9.94 9.85 10.65
N VAL A 61 -10.77 8.81 10.74
CA VAL A 61 -10.33 7.43 10.99
C VAL A 61 -10.32 6.67 9.68
N VAL A 62 -9.15 6.23 9.22
CA VAL A 62 -9.02 5.37 8.03
C VAL A 62 -8.86 3.93 8.48
N ARG A 63 -9.85 3.07 8.18
CA ARG A 63 -9.79 1.63 8.50
C ARG A 63 -9.46 0.84 7.23
N ILE A 64 -8.54 -0.11 7.36
CA ILE A 64 -8.00 -0.87 6.22
C ILE A 64 -7.99 -2.36 6.60
N PRO A 65 -9.15 -3.05 6.57
CA PRO A 65 -9.30 -4.40 7.13
C PRO A 65 -8.42 -5.43 6.40
N TYR A 66 -7.79 -6.33 7.16
CA TYR A 66 -7.04 -7.45 6.61
C TYR A 66 -7.03 -8.63 7.58
N ASP A 67 -6.87 -9.84 7.04
CA ASP A 67 -6.67 -11.03 7.86
C ASP A 67 -5.25 -11.05 8.42
N MET A 68 -5.16 -10.96 9.76
CA MET A 68 -3.89 -10.95 10.50
C MET A 68 -3.22 -12.34 10.58
N GLN A 69 -3.92 -13.42 10.26
CA GLN A 69 -3.34 -14.77 10.18
C GLN A 69 -2.51 -14.94 8.90
N LEU A 70 -2.90 -14.26 7.82
CA LEU A 70 -2.19 -14.27 6.55
C LEU A 70 -0.83 -13.55 6.64
N LYS A 71 0.15 -14.03 5.88
CA LYS A 71 1.53 -13.52 5.87
C LYS A 71 2.03 -13.38 4.44
N GLN A 72 2.54 -12.19 4.11
CA GLN A 72 3.15 -11.90 2.81
C GLN A 72 4.54 -12.52 2.68
N VAL A 73 4.93 -12.84 1.45
CA VAL A 73 6.33 -13.14 1.09
C VAL A 73 7.10 -11.82 1.09
N ILE A 74 8.16 -11.73 1.88
CA ILE A 74 9.09 -10.58 1.87
C ILE A 74 10.27 -10.83 0.91
N ALA A 75 11.12 -9.82 0.74
CA ALA A 75 12.21 -9.82 -0.23
C ALA A 75 13.14 -11.05 -0.20
N ASN A 76 13.41 -11.60 0.99
CA ASN A 76 14.26 -12.79 1.16
C ASN A 76 13.48 -14.13 1.08
N GLY A 77 12.28 -14.14 0.51
CA GLY A 77 11.43 -15.32 0.35
C GLY A 77 10.71 -15.80 1.63
N LYS A 78 11.10 -15.31 2.82
CA LYS A 78 10.44 -15.69 4.07
C LYS A 78 9.04 -15.06 4.18
N LYS A 79 8.17 -15.64 5.01
CA LYS A 79 6.85 -15.08 5.33
C LYS A 79 6.93 -14.11 6.52
N ARG A 80 6.33 -12.92 6.40
CA ARG A 80 6.16 -11.93 7.49
C ARG A 80 4.73 -11.40 7.48
N GLY A 81 4.26 -10.83 8.60
CA GLY A 81 3.00 -10.10 8.64
C GLY A 81 2.94 -8.95 7.62
N PHE A 82 1.73 -8.47 7.37
CA PHE A 82 1.52 -7.29 6.55
C PHE A 82 1.94 -6.03 7.28
N ASN A 83 2.37 -5.06 6.48
CA ASN A 83 2.37 -3.66 6.84
C ASN A 83 1.31 -3.02 5.91
N VAL A 84 0.26 -2.27 6.41
CA VAL A 84 -0.98 -1.46 5.96
C VAL A 84 -1.02 0.12 5.97
N GLY A 85 -0.80 0.84 4.86
CA GLY A 85 -0.47 2.30 4.87
C GLY A 85 -1.12 3.13 3.75
N THR A 86 -1.17 4.46 3.88
CA THR A 86 -2.18 5.29 3.19
C THR A 86 -1.70 6.69 2.72
N VAL A 87 -2.47 7.28 1.80
CA VAL A 87 -2.41 8.69 1.36
C VAL A 87 -3.80 9.28 1.52
N LEU A 88 -3.95 10.28 2.38
CA LEU A 88 -5.20 10.99 2.66
C LEU A 88 -5.21 12.33 1.94
N ILE A 89 -6.20 12.55 1.07
CA ILE A 89 -6.37 13.80 0.32
C ILE A 89 -7.53 14.56 0.93
N LEU A 90 -7.22 15.62 1.68
CA LEU A 90 -8.20 16.53 2.28
C LEU A 90 -8.60 17.63 1.27
N PRO A 91 -9.73 18.32 1.47
CA PRO A 91 -10.07 19.52 0.68
C PRO A 91 -9.02 20.63 0.85
N LYS A 92 -9.00 21.61 -0.06
CA LYS A 92 -8.13 22.79 0.09
C LYS A 92 -8.50 23.56 1.37
N GLY A 93 -7.51 24.11 2.06
CA GLY A 93 -7.68 24.82 3.34
C GLY A 93 -7.66 23.92 4.57
N PHE A 94 -7.68 22.58 4.40
CA PHE A 94 -7.44 21.63 5.48
C PHE A 94 -5.97 21.21 5.52
N GLU A 95 -5.45 20.99 6.73
CA GLU A 95 -4.08 20.54 6.97
C GLU A 95 -4.02 19.62 8.21
N LEU A 96 -2.82 19.14 8.57
CA LEU A 96 -2.60 18.39 9.80
C LEU A 96 -2.70 19.34 11.01
N ALA A 97 -3.50 19.00 12.01
CA ALA A 97 -3.63 19.80 13.23
C ALA A 97 -2.26 20.01 13.93
N PRO A 98 -1.91 21.25 14.31
CA PRO A 98 -0.68 21.53 15.07
C PRO A 98 -0.62 20.73 16.39
N PRO A 99 0.56 20.25 16.83
CA PRO A 99 0.67 19.35 17.98
C PRO A 99 0.12 19.90 19.30
N ASP A 100 0.13 21.22 19.48
CA ASP A 100 -0.49 21.93 20.60
C ASP A 100 -2.03 21.80 20.62
N ARG A 101 -2.69 21.81 19.46
CA ARG A 101 -4.16 21.72 19.33
C ARG A 101 -4.73 20.30 19.41
N ILE A 102 -3.89 19.28 19.47
CA ILE A 102 -4.33 17.87 19.61
C ILE A 102 -4.45 17.52 21.11
N SER A 103 -5.62 17.05 21.55
CA SER A 103 -5.84 16.60 22.93
C SER A 103 -4.97 15.38 23.31
N THR A 104 -4.77 15.14 24.60
CA THR A 104 -4.02 13.96 25.11
C THR A 104 -4.63 12.64 24.64
N GLU A 105 -5.96 12.47 24.71
CA GLU A 105 -6.63 11.27 24.20
C GLU A 105 -6.36 11.05 22.71
N MET A 106 -6.39 12.12 21.90
CA MET A 106 -6.09 12.02 20.47
C MET A 106 -4.60 11.72 20.22
N LYS A 107 -3.67 12.30 20.99
CA LYS A 107 -2.23 11.99 20.92
C LYS A 107 -1.95 10.51 21.24
N GLU A 108 -2.55 9.96 22.28
CA GLU A 108 -2.39 8.55 22.66
C GLU A 108 -2.93 7.60 21.57
N ARG A 109 -4.08 7.94 20.96
CA ARG A 109 -4.69 7.17 19.87
C ARG A 109 -3.98 7.31 18.53
N ILE A 110 -3.26 8.42 18.32
CA ILE A 110 -2.33 8.62 17.19
C ILE A 110 -1.03 7.84 17.43
N GLY A 111 -0.54 7.80 18.67
CA GLY A 111 0.69 7.09 19.04
C GLY A 111 1.88 7.49 18.17
N ASN A 112 2.57 6.48 17.63
CA ASN A 112 3.79 6.66 16.83
C ASN A 112 3.53 6.82 15.32
N LEU A 113 2.35 7.29 14.90
CA LEU A 113 2.06 7.57 13.49
C LEU A 113 2.82 8.82 13.00
N SER A 114 3.75 8.62 12.07
CA SER A 114 4.38 9.72 11.34
C SER A 114 3.50 10.14 10.15
N PHE A 115 3.11 11.41 10.15
CA PHE A 115 2.43 12.08 9.03
C PHE A 115 3.44 12.93 8.27
N GLN A 116 3.35 12.92 6.93
CA GLN A 116 4.20 13.73 6.06
C GLN A 116 3.33 14.40 5.00
N CYS A 117 3.65 15.64 4.62
CA CYS A 117 3.01 16.28 3.47
C CYS A 117 3.52 15.64 2.17
N TYR A 118 2.64 15.38 1.22
CA TYR A 118 3.02 14.76 -0.07
C TYR A 118 4.05 15.60 -0.85
N ARG A 119 3.90 16.92 -0.75
CA ARG A 119 4.84 17.97 -1.19
C ARG A 119 4.85 19.10 -0.15
N PRO A 120 5.93 19.91 -0.08
CA PRO A 120 5.95 21.13 0.75
C PRO A 120 4.79 22.10 0.47
N ASN A 121 4.30 22.15 -0.78
CA ASN A 121 3.17 22.99 -1.21
C ASN A 121 1.81 22.26 -1.24
N LYS A 122 1.69 21.05 -0.67
CA LYS A 122 0.45 20.26 -0.64
C LYS A 122 0.16 19.75 0.77
N ILE A 123 0.05 20.70 1.70
CA ILE A 123 -0.28 20.50 3.13
C ILE A 123 -1.59 19.72 3.36
N ASN A 124 -2.54 19.82 2.43
CA ASN A 124 -3.81 19.10 2.46
C ASN A 124 -3.70 17.63 1.98
N ILE A 125 -2.51 17.16 1.61
CA ILE A 125 -2.29 15.78 1.17
C ILE A 125 -1.30 15.12 2.13
N LEU A 126 -1.84 14.29 3.02
CA LEU A 126 -1.10 13.64 4.09
C LEU A 126 -0.72 12.21 3.69
N VAL A 127 0.51 11.83 4.01
CA VAL A 127 1.13 10.54 3.72
C VAL A 127 1.47 9.87 5.05
N VAL A 128 1.08 8.60 5.22
CA VAL A 128 1.22 7.89 6.50
C VAL A 128 1.77 6.48 6.29
N GLY A 129 2.87 6.18 6.98
CA GLY A 129 3.58 4.91 6.95
C GLY A 129 4.84 4.90 6.05
N PRO A 130 5.60 3.79 6.05
CA PRO A 130 5.27 2.47 6.60
C PRO A 130 5.28 2.40 8.14
N ILE A 131 4.40 1.58 8.68
CA ILE A 131 4.24 1.23 10.10
C ILE A 131 4.40 -0.32 10.21
N PRO A 132 4.53 -0.94 11.40
CA PRO A 132 4.18 -2.35 11.60
C PRO A 132 2.68 -2.52 11.35
N GLY A 133 2.33 -2.56 10.06
CA GLY A 133 1.08 -1.99 9.58
C GLY A 133 1.18 -0.73 8.64
N GLY A 134 2.09 -0.61 7.63
CA GLY A 134 2.03 0.22 6.36
C GLY A 134 2.58 -0.39 4.98
N THR A 135 2.03 -0.74 3.76
CA THR A 135 0.89 -0.65 2.72
C THR A 135 -0.11 -1.88 2.54
N ARG A 136 -0.85 -2.23 1.45
CA ARG A 136 -1.57 -3.57 1.42
C ARG A 136 -0.66 -4.74 1.02
N GLY A 137 0.41 -4.93 1.80
CA GLY A 137 1.53 -5.80 1.44
C GLY A 137 2.41 -5.19 0.33
N ARG A 138 3.47 -5.90 -0.06
CA ARG A 138 4.43 -5.46 -1.09
C ARG A 138 3.80 -5.36 -2.48
N GLY A 139 4.14 -4.31 -3.22
CA GLY A 139 3.68 -4.07 -4.58
C GLY A 139 4.18 -5.13 -5.58
N GLN A 140 3.48 -5.23 -6.71
CA GLN A 140 3.73 -6.19 -7.80
C GLN A 140 4.79 -5.67 -8.79
N ILE A 141 4.92 -4.34 -8.90
CA ILE A 141 5.75 -3.64 -9.88
C ILE A 141 6.64 -2.61 -9.15
N TYR A 142 7.87 -2.42 -9.65
CA TYR A 142 8.84 -1.41 -9.19
C TYR A 142 8.72 -0.09 -9.97
N PRO A 143 9.25 1.03 -9.45
CA PRO A 143 9.34 2.30 -10.19
C PRO A 143 10.12 2.22 -11.52
N ASP A 144 11.02 1.23 -11.67
CA ASP A 144 11.77 0.96 -12.90
C ASP A 144 11.05 -0.02 -13.87
N GLY A 145 9.75 -0.26 -13.64
CA GLY A 145 8.90 -1.14 -14.45
C GLY A 145 9.11 -2.65 -14.21
N LYS A 146 10.12 -3.07 -13.44
CA LYS A 146 10.37 -4.51 -13.22
C LYS A 146 9.28 -5.15 -12.35
N LYS A 147 9.12 -6.47 -12.48
CA LYS A 147 8.22 -7.29 -11.63
C LYS A 147 8.89 -7.64 -10.30
N SER A 148 8.15 -7.54 -9.19
CA SER A 148 8.60 -7.99 -7.86
C SER A 148 8.36 -9.49 -7.66
N ASN A 149 8.99 -10.10 -6.64
CA ASN A 149 8.69 -11.49 -6.25
C ASN A 149 7.35 -11.65 -5.49
N ASN A 150 6.46 -10.65 -5.55
CA ASN A 150 5.08 -10.70 -5.03
C ASN A 150 4.06 -10.50 -6.16
N THR A 151 4.35 -11.05 -7.36
CA THR A 151 3.48 -11.04 -8.54
C THR A 151 3.54 -12.39 -9.27
N VAL A 152 2.63 -12.61 -10.23
CA VAL A 152 2.60 -13.84 -11.03
C VAL A 152 3.63 -13.75 -12.17
N TYR A 153 4.44 -14.81 -12.27
CA TYR A 153 5.35 -15.06 -13.38
C TYR A 153 4.64 -15.98 -14.38
N ASN A 154 4.29 -15.44 -15.54
CA ASN A 154 3.76 -16.21 -16.67
C ASN A 154 4.94 -16.69 -17.52
N ALA A 155 4.81 -17.84 -18.17
CA ALA A 155 5.80 -18.31 -19.15
C ALA A 155 5.87 -17.34 -20.35
N THR A 156 7.09 -17.05 -20.82
CA THR A 156 7.34 -16.11 -21.93
C THR A 156 7.19 -16.73 -23.33
N ALA A 157 7.04 -18.05 -23.40
CA ALA A 157 6.80 -18.82 -24.62
C ALA A 157 6.01 -20.09 -24.26
N ALA A 158 5.27 -20.63 -25.23
CA ALA A 158 4.73 -21.98 -25.14
C ALA A 158 5.85 -22.99 -25.39
N GLY A 159 6.02 -23.96 -24.48
CA GLY A 159 7.02 -25.01 -24.54
C GLY A 159 6.62 -26.18 -23.64
N ALA A 160 7.12 -27.38 -23.92
CA ALA A 160 6.72 -28.58 -23.20
C ALA A 160 7.13 -28.54 -21.72
N ASP A 161 6.22 -28.95 -20.83
CA ASP A 161 6.42 -28.93 -19.38
C ASP A 161 7.56 -29.87 -18.94
N ALA A 162 8.59 -29.30 -18.33
CA ALA A 162 9.62 -30.06 -17.62
C ALA A 162 9.06 -30.53 -16.27
N GLN A 163 8.99 -31.84 -16.04
CA GLN A 163 8.28 -32.42 -14.90
C GLN A 163 9.06 -32.25 -13.58
N PHE A 164 8.53 -31.42 -12.66
CA PHE A 164 9.05 -31.26 -11.30
C PHE A 164 8.40 -32.24 -10.31
N PRO A 165 9.14 -32.73 -9.28
CA PRO A 165 8.61 -33.67 -8.30
C PRO A 165 7.55 -33.04 -7.38
N ASN A 166 6.53 -33.84 -7.07
CA ASN A 166 5.28 -33.42 -6.43
C ASN A 166 5.44 -32.87 -5.00
N ARG A 167 4.69 -31.80 -4.68
CA ARG A 167 4.05 -31.61 -3.36
C ARG A 167 2.66 -31.02 -3.54
N THR A 168 1.65 -31.86 -3.31
CA THR A 168 0.26 -31.61 -3.72
C THR A 168 -0.56 -30.88 -2.67
N LYS A 169 -1.39 -29.91 -3.09
CA LYS A 169 -2.83 -29.92 -2.78
C LYS A 169 -3.59 -29.01 -3.73
N SER A 170 -4.60 -29.58 -4.39
CA SER A 170 -5.54 -28.87 -5.26
C SER A 170 -6.89 -28.69 -4.56
N LEU A 171 -7.62 -27.63 -4.90
CA LEU A 171 -9.09 -27.63 -4.89
C LEU A 171 -9.57 -27.17 -6.26
N ARG A 172 -10.71 -27.71 -6.70
CA ARG A 172 -11.22 -27.54 -8.07
C ARG A 172 -12.10 -26.29 -8.17
N PHE A 173 -12.11 -25.67 -9.35
CA PHE A 173 -13.15 -24.73 -9.74
C PHE A 173 -14.40 -25.49 -10.21
N THR A 174 -15.57 -24.87 -10.08
CA THR A 174 -16.73 -25.09 -10.93
C THR A 174 -17.29 -23.71 -11.24
N ALA A 175 -17.68 -23.46 -12.49
CA ALA A 175 -18.31 -22.22 -12.91
C ALA A 175 -19.28 -22.53 -14.05
N VAL A 176 -20.45 -21.89 -14.02
CA VAL A 176 -21.26 -21.47 -15.16
C VAL A 176 -22.31 -20.50 -14.60
N GLN A 177 -22.48 -19.37 -15.30
CA GLN A 177 -23.46 -18.29 -15.08
C GLN A 177 -23.56 -17.73 -13.65
#